data_AF-A0AAE6WW01-F1
#
_entry.id   AF-A0AAE6WW01-F1
#
_cell.length_a   1.000
_cell.length_b   1.000
_cell.length_c   1.000
_cell.angle_alpha   90.00
_cell.angle_beta   90.00
_cell.angle_gamma   90.00
#
_symmetry.space_group_name_H-M   'P 1'
#
loop_
_entity.id
_entity.type
_entity.pdbx_description
1 polymer ?
#
loop_
_entity_poly.entity_id
_entity_poly.type
_entity_poly.pdbx_seq_one_letter_code
_entity_poly.pdbx_strand_id
1 'polypeptide(L)' 'MTNQSNLEKVMAIHAEMLQTNHYCYFELAYTRYTDWMVWICSNAREQDPNRKILLQGQGCTPEEACVDALNKYEGQAND' A
#
# COMPACT_ATOMS: atom_id res chain seq x y z
N MET A 1 -11.97 -1.05 23.04
CA MET A 1 -11.07 -0.51 22.00
C MET A 1 -11.05 -1.54 20.89
N THR A 2 -11.67 -1.27 19.75
CA THR A 2 -11.54 -2.13 18.57
C THR A 2 -10.09 -2.02 18.10
N ASN A 3 -9.37 -3.13 18.07
CA ASN A 3 -8.05 -3.16 17.44
C ASN A 3 -8.25 -2.83 15.95
N GLN A 4 -7.61 -1.76 15.50
CA GLN A 4 -7.61 -1.39 14.09
C GLN A 4 -6.82 -2.44 13.30
N SER A 5 -7.42 -2.98 12.25
CA SER A 5 -6.79 -3.91 11.31
C SER A 5 -5.65 -3.23 10.55
N ASN A 6 -4.68 -4.01 10.05
CA ASN A 6 -3.59 -3.42 9.27
C ASN A 6 -4.07 -2.88 7.92
N LEU A 7 -5.15 -3.41 7.35
CA LEU A 7 -5.81 -2.81 6.19
C LEU A 7 -6.32 -1.40 6.48
N GLU A 8 -7.01 -1.19 7.62
CA GLU A 8 -7.50 0.14 8.00
C GLU A 8 -6.34 1.14 8.20
N LYS A 9 -5.18 0.69 8.67
CA LYS A 9 -3.99 1.54 8.78
C LYS A 9 -3.43 1.94 7.41
N VAL A 10 -3.31 0.98 6.49
CA VAL A 10 -2.87 1.26 5.11
C VAL A 10 -3.85 2.22 4.41
N MET A 11 -5.16 2.03 4.61
CA MET A 11 -6.17 2.94 4.08
C MET A 11 -6.09 4.34 4.66
N ALA A 12 -5.74 4.49 5.94
CA ALA A 12 -5.51 5.80 6.55
C ALA A 12 -4.31 6.52 5.90
N ILE A 13 -3.20 5.81 5.69
CA ILE A 13 -2.02 6.34 4.97
C ILE A 13 -2.41 6.78 3.56
N HIS A 14 -3.16 5.97 2.83
CA HIS A 14 -3.66 6.34 1.49
C HIS A 14 -4.52 7.62 1.53
N ALA A 15 -5.45 7.72 2.48
CA ALA A 15 -6.31 8.89 2.64
C ALA A 15 -5.51 10.19 2.91
N GLU A 16 -4.43 10.08 3.69
CA GLU A 16 -3.49 11.19 3.92
C GLU A 16 -2.70 11.54 2.65
N MET A 17 -2.18 10.52 1.94
CA MET A 17 -1.44 10.72 0.69
C MET A 17 -2.27 11.41 -0.40
N LEU A 18 -3.57 11.12 -0.48
CA LEU A 18 -4.48 11.75 -1.44
C LEU A 18 -4.57 13.28 -1.30
N GLN A 19 -4.27 13.83 -0.12
CA GLN A 19 -4.26 15.28 0.09
C GLN A 19 -3.18 15.99 -0.73
N THR A 20 -2.08 15.29 -1.05
CA THR A 20 -0.93 15.84 -1.79
C THR A 20 -0.67 15.12 -3.12
N ASN A 21 -1.20 13.91 -3.31
CA ASN A 21 -1.06 13.09 -4.51
C ASN A 21 -2.46 12.74 -5.05
N HIS A 22 -3.09 13.67 -5.78
CA HIS A 22 -4.51 13.55 -6.18
C HIS A 22 -4.85 12.30 -7.02
N TYR A 23 -3.86 11.72 -7.68
CA TYR A 23 -4.02 10.54 -8.53
C TYR A 23 -3.48 9.28 -7.89
N CYS A 24 -3.02 9.32 -6.63
CA CYS A 24 -2.56 8.11 -5.99
C CYS A 24 -3.72 7.13 -5.82
N TYR A 25 -3.41 5.83 -5.92
CA TYR A 25 -4.40 4.78 -5.81
C TYR A 25 -3.92 3.69 -4.88
N PHE A 26 -4.87 2.99 -4.27
CA PHE A 26 -4.66 1.80 -3.47
C PHE A 26 -5.08 0.55 -4.24
N GLU A 27 -4.30 -0.51 -4.12
CA GLU A 27 -4.63 -1.83 -4.67
C GLU A 27 -4.28 -2.93 -3.67
N LEU A 28 -5.21 -3.87 -3.50
CA LEU A 28 -5.04 -5.12 -2.77
C LEU A 28 -5.47 -6.24 -3.71
N ALA A 29 -4.51 -7.06 -4.13
CA ALA A 29 -4.73 -8.06 -5.18
C ALA A 29 -4.11 -9.39 -4.80
N TYR A 30 -4.83 -10.48 -5.10
CA TYR A 30 -4.29 -11.83 -5.09
C TYR A 30 -3.86 -12.23 -6.49
N THR A 31 -2.63 -12.71 -6.65
CA THR A 31 -2.16 -13.32 -7.90
C THR A 31 -1.59 -14.70 -7.64
N ARG A 32 -1.67 -15.58 -8.64
CA ARG A 32 -1.11 -16.95 -8.54
C ARG A 32 0.42 -16.98 -8.40
N TYR A 33 1.12 -15.89 -8.74
CA TYR A 33 2.58 -15.85 -8.76
C TYR A 33 3.17 -15.20 -7.50
N THR A 34 2.43 -14.32 -6.85
CA THR A 34 2.92 -13.49 -5.75
C THR A 34 2.03 -13.57 -4.51
N ASP A 35 1.01 -14.41 -4.51
CA ASP A 35 -0.05 -14.42 -3.50
C ASP A 35 -0.67 -13.03 -3.32
N TRP A 36 -0.82 -12.54 -2.08
CA TRP A 36 -1.40 -11.24 -1.80
C TRP A 36 -0.37 -10.13 -1.90
N MET A 37 -0.72 -9.08 -2.63
CA MET A 37 0.04 -7.84 -2.77
C MET A 37 -0.81 -6.66 -2.30
N VAL A 38 -0.18 -5.69 -1.65
CA VAL A 38 -0.79 -4.38 -1.36
C VAL A 38 0.11 -3.27 -1.87
N TRP A 39 -0.46 -2.30 -2.59
CA TRP A 39 0.26 -1.15 -3.15
C TRP A 39 -0.48 0.16 -2.90
N ILE A 40 0.29 1.22 -2.67
CA ILE A 40 -0.12 2.59 -2.98
C ILE A 40 0.87 3.15 -3.99
N CYS A 41 0.36 3.63 -5.13
CA CYS A 41 1.18 4.20 -6.20
C CYS A 41 0.74 5.64 -6.48
N SER A 42 1.64 6.49 -6.99
CA SER A 42 1.36 7.91 -7.27
C SER A 42 0.34 8.13 -8.39
N ASN A 43 0.16 7.14 -9.28
CA ASN A 43 -0.81 7.16 -10.38
C ASN A 43 -1.00 5.74 -10.94
N ALA A 44 -2.05 5.49 -11.71
CA ALA A 44 -2.25 4.26 -12.48
C ALA A 44 -1.15 4.08 -13.54
N ARG A 45 -0.72 2.84 -13.79
CA ARG A 45 0.38 2.54 -14.73
C ARG A 45 0.08 2.97 -16.17
N GLU A 46 -1.18 2.84 -16.57
CA GLU A 46 -1.67 3.17 -17.90
C GLU A 46 -1.62 4.69 -18.17
N GLN A 47 -1.72 5.49 -17.11
CA GLN A 47 -1.71 6.95 -17.18
C GLN A 47 -0.31 7.52 -16.96
N ASP A 48 0.50 6.86 -16.12
CA ASP A 48 1.90 7.21 -15.86
C ASP A 48 2.80 5.95 -15.80
N PRO A 49 3.53 5.65 -16.87
CA PRO A 49 4.50 4.56 -16.89
C PRO A 49 5.62 4.70 -15.85
N ASN A 50 5.92 5.93 -15.42
CA ASN A 50 6.95 6.27 -14.44
C ASN A 50 6.37 6.48 -13.03
N ARG A 51 5.14 5.99 -12.77
CA ARG A 51 4.51 6.07 -11.44
C ARG A 51 5.48 5.61 -10.36
N LYS A 52 5.42 6.30 -9.22
CA LYS A 52 6.18 5.93 -8.02
C LYS A 52 5.35 4.96 -7.19
N ILE A 53 6.01 3.95 -6.65
CA ILE A 53 5.45 3.10 -5.61
C ILE A 53 5.71 3.81 -4.28
N LEU A 54 4.65 4.22 -3.59
CA LEU A 54 4.70 4.98 -2.34
C LEU A 54 4.63 4.08 -1.10
N LEU A 55 3.96 2.94 -1.24
CA LEU A 55 3.87 1.89 -0.22
C LEU A 55 3.66 0.56 -0.93
N GLN A 56 4.34 -0.49 -0.47
CA GLN A 56 4.16 -1.83 -1.03
C GLN A 56 4.45 -2.93 -0.01
N GLY A 57 3.69 -4.01 -0.09
CA GLY A 57 3.99 -5.24 0.63
C GLY A 57 3.38 -6.48 -0.01
N GLN A 58 3.79 -7.63 0.50
CA GLN A 58 3.43 -8.96 0.00
C GLN A 58 3.24 -9.94 1.16
N GLY A 59 2.34 -10.92 1.01
CA GLY A 59 2.14 -11.98 1.98
C GLY A 59 1.26 -13.11 1.48
N CYS A 60 1.17 -14.20 2.26
CA CYS A 60 0.29 -15.32 1.97
C CYS A 60 -1.18 -15.00 2.30
N THR A 61 -1.42 -13.93 3.06
CA THR A 61 -2.75 -13.40 3.39
C THR A 61 -2.81 -11.88 3.18
N PRO A 62 -4.01 -11.27 3.06
CA PRO A 62 -4.15 -9.82 2.99
C PRO A 62 -3.52 -9.11 4.19
N GLU A 63 -3.65 -9.70 5.38
CA GLU A 63 -3.13 -9.15 6.62
C GLU A 63 -1.60 -9.14 6.62
N GLU A 64 -0.97 -10.25 6.22
CA GLU A 64 0.49 -10.34 6.08
C GLU A 64 1.04 -9.33 5.06
N ALA A 65 0.36 -9.16 3.92
CA ALA A 65 0.75 -8.16 2.93
C ALA A 65 0.69 -6.73 3.50
N CYS A 66 -0.33 -6.42 4.29
CA CYS A 66 -0.45 -5.12 4.96
C CYS A 66 0.62 -4.93 6.04
N VAL A 67 0.93 -5.96 6.84
CA VAL A 67 2.02 -5.91 7.83
C VAL A 67 3.37 -5.64 7.17
N ASP A 68 3.70 -6.39 6.12
CA ASP A 68 4.94 -6.20 5.35
C ASP A 68 5.04 -4.78 4.79
N ALA A 69 3.93 -4.24 4.27
CA ALA A 69 3.90 -2.89 3.72
C ALA A 69 4.10 -1.80 4.77
N LEU A 70 3.44 -1.92 5.92
CA LEU A 70 3.59 -0.98 7.04
C LEU A 70 5.02 -0.98 7.58
N ASN A 71 5.61 -2.16 7.78
CA ASN A 71 7.00 -2.29 8.23
C ASN A 71 7.98 -1.61 7.28
N LYS A 72 7.80 -1.78 5.97
CA LYS A 72 8.63 -1.13 4.94
C LYS A 72 8.46 0.39 4.93
N TYR A 73 7.22 0.85 5.04
CA TYR A 73 6.89 2.27 5.06
C TYR A 73 7.48 2.98 6.28
N GLU A 74 7.34 2.40 7.46
CA GLU A 74 7.93 2.90 8.71
C GLU A 74 9.47 2.89 8.67
N GLY A 75 10.08 1.87 8.06
CA GLY A 75 11.53 1.82 7.85
C GLY A 75 12.03 2.98 6.98
N GLN A 76 11.33 3.28 5.88
CA GLN A 76 11.69 4.37 4.96
C GLN A 76 11.45 5.77 5.53
N ALA A 77 10.50 5.93 6.45
CA ALA A 77 10.21 7.21 7.08
C ALA A 77 11.29 7.65 8.10
N ASN A 78 12.15 6.72 8.53
CA ASN A 78 13.20 6.94 9.53
C ASN A 78 14.60 7.09 8.94
N ASP A 79 14.74 7.06 7.60
CA ASP A 79 15.98 7.30 6.84
C ASP A 79 15.99 8.72 6.25
#